data_AF-A0A957WZN8-F1
#
_entry.id   AF-A0A957WZN8-F1
#
_cell.length_a   1.000
_cell.length_b   1.000
_cell.length_c   1.000
_cell.angle_alpha   90.00
_cell.angle_beta   90.00
_cell.angle_gamma   90.00
#
_symmetry.space_group_name_H-M   'P 1'
#
loop_
_entity.id
_entity.type
_entity.pdbx_description
1 polymer ?
#
loop_
_entity_poly.entity_id
_entity_poly.type
_entity_poly.pdbx_seq_one_letter_code
_entity_poly.pdbx_strand_id
1 'polypeptide(L)'
;MATAFLLMALFSVHTQAQSLDDLACVETLPSVVYLGEYPGTYTLPDGYSTFVVKRHNPFRFDLDAGQTSGGVTQYTTADRERVWACTGECDFTAFKYVPIDLGELGTGARIDFVVLDDDGLAQNNDQRRDWWAVDDPMQPYLIVEDQQMVENLSFTVPADGHWYFYAADSIGLITRCVQPPEPTPTETPTATSTPTLTPTSTVLPTSTALPTSTPTITPVPTKTPTATST
;
A
#
# COMPACT_ATOMS: atom_id res chain seq x y z
N MET A 1 37.20 12.79 51.16
CA MET A 1 36.68 13.54 50.00
C MET A 1 36.23 12.51 48.98
N ALA A 2 34.93 12.23 48.91
CA ALA A 2 34.36 11.25 47.98
C ALA A 2 33.72 12.00 46.81
N THR A 3 34.29 11.83 45.63
CA THR A 3 33.87 12.47 44.39
C THR A 3 32.67 11.69 43.84
N ALA A 4 31.48 12.29 43.88
CA ALA A 4 30.29 11.75 43.24
C ALA A 4 30.35 12.06 41.74
N PHE A 5 30.51 11.04 40.91
CA PHE A 5 30.32 11.13 39.47
C PHE A 5 28.81 11.09 39.18
N LEU A 6 28.28 12.23 38.74
CA LEU A 6 26.90 12.35 38.25
C LEU A 6 26.86 11.78 36.83
N LEU A 7 26.30 10.59 36.67
CA LEU A 7 26.02 9.98 35.38
C LEU A 7 24.74 10.63 34.81
N MET A 8 24.90 11.58 33.89
CA MET A 8 23.78 12.05 33.05
C MET A 8 23.42 10.92 32.07
N ALA A 9 22.35 10.19 32.36
CA ALA A 9 21.72 9.31 31.38
C ALA A 9 21.00 10.18 30.34
N LEU A 10 21.53 10.24 29.12
CA LEU A 10 20.75 10.67 27.96
C LEU A 10 19.65 9.62 27.74
N PHE A 11 18.42 9.95 28.10
CA PHE A 11 17.25 9.24 27.61
C PHE A 11 17.09 9.59 26.12
N SER A 12 17.60 8.73 25.25
CA SER A 12 17.20 8.72 23.85
C SER A 12 15.75 8.23 23.81
N VAL A 13 14.81 9.15 23.58
CA VAL A 13 13.42 8.79 23.30
C VAL A 13 13.41 8.13 21.93
N HIS A 14 13.63 6.82 21.89
CA HIS A 14 13.20 6.04 20.73
C HIS A 14 11.68 6.11 20.74
N THR A 15 11.13 6.95 19.86
CA THR A 15 9.76 6.78 19.38
C THR A 15 9.76 5.43 18.67
N GLN A 16 9.53 4.35 19.43
CA GLN A 16 9.31 3.05 18.83
C GLN A 16 8.02 3.21 18.04
N ALA A 17 8.12 3.10 16.71
CA ALA A 17 6.98 2.65 15.94
C ALA A 17 6.47 1.38 16.65
N GLN A 18 5.18 1.32 16.95
CA GLN A 18 4.61 0.05 17.40
C GLN A 18 4.76 -0.90 16.20
N SER A 19 5.73 -1.81 16.27
CA SER A 19 5.96 -2.74 15.16
C SER A 19 4.80 -3.72 15.11
N LEU A 20 4.08 -3.68 14.00
CA LEU A 20 2.89 -4.45 13.75
C LEU A 20 3.25 -5.75 13.04
N ASP A 21 3.95 -6.64 13.74
CA ASP A 21 3.89 -8.08 13.41
C ASP A 21 2.45 -8.64 13.56
N ASP A 22 1.51 -7.82 14.09
CA ASP A 22 0.13 -8.14 14.49
C ASP A 22 -0.94 -7.17 13.88
N LEU A 23 -0.67 -6.43 12.79
CA LEU A 23 -1.78 -5.87 11.99
C LEU A 23 -2.46 -7.04 11.30
N ALA A 24 -3.39 -7.70 11.99
CA ALA A 24 -4.30 -8.65 11.41
C ALA A 24 -5.17 -7.89 10.40
N CYS A 25 -4.67 -7.74 9.18
CA CYS A 25 -5.45 -7.20 8.08
C CYS A 25 -6.72 -8.04 8.00
N VAL A 26 -7.87 -7.41 8.23
CA VAL A 26 -9.14 -8.14 8.22
C VAL A 26 -9.54 -8.44 6.78
N GLU A 27 -10.20 -9.58 6.57
CA GLU A 27 -10.70 -9.95 5.24
C GLU A 27 -11.79 -8.98 4.76
N THR A 28 -12.59 -8.47 5.70
CA THR A 28 -13.70 -7.55 5.45
C THR A 28 -13.72 -6.46 6.51
N LEU A 29 -13.73 -5.21 6.08
CA LEU A 29 -13.88 -4.06 6.98
C LEU A 29 -15.28 -4.03 7.60
N PRO A 30 -15.40 -3.55 8.85
CA PRO A 30 -16.72 -3.39 9.48
C PRO A 30 -17.57 -2.33 8.79
N SER A 31 -18.88 -2.42 9.02
CA SER A 31 -19.77 -1.28 8.81
C SER A 31 -19.92 -0.53 10.12
N VAL A 32 -19.68 0.79 10.08
CA VAL A 32 -19.73 1.66 11.26
C VAL A 32 -20.52 2.92 10.94
N VAL A 33 -21.30 3.39 11.91
CA VAL A 33 -21.99 4.69 11.84
C VAL A 33 -21.86 5.43 13.16
N TYR A 34 -21.56 6.73 13.08
CA TYR A 34 -21.54 7.61 14.24
C TYR A 34 -22.95 7.87 14.75
N LEU A 35 -23.17 7.71 16.05
CA LEU A 35 -24.48 7.96 16.66
C LEU A 35 -24.52 9.31 17.37
N GLY A 36 -23.43 9.68 18.04
CA GLY A 36 -23.32 10.96 18.74
C GLY A 36 -22.30 10.94 19.87
N GLU A 37 -22.35 12.01 20.66
CA GLU A 37 -21.46 12.25 21.78
C GLU A 37 -22.23 12.73 23.02
N TYR A 38 -21.56 12.63 24.15
CA TYR A 38 -22.06 13.01 25.45
C TYR A 38 -22.68 14.43 25.55
N PRO A 39 -23.67 14.61 26.45
CA PRO A 39 -24.50 13.57 27.05
C PRO A 39 -25.62 13.12 26.10
N GLY A 40 -25.83 11.81 25.95
CA GLY A 40 -26.93 11.27 25.16
C GLY A 40 -27.22 9.79 25.42
N THR A 41 -28.42 9.36 25.04
CA THR A 41 -28.80 7.95 24.97
C THR A 41 -29.06 7.60 23.51
N TYR A 42 -28.36 6.59 23.03
CA TYR A 42 -28.31 6.21 21.63
C TYR A 42 -28.86 4.81 21.45
N THR A 43 -29.70 4.62 20.44
CA THR A 43 -30.27 3.31 20.10
C THR A 43 -29.39 2.63 19.07
N LEU A 44 -29.11 1.34 19.26
CA LEU A 44 -28.41 0.52 18.29
C LEU A 44 -29.31 0.38 17.04
N PRO A 45 -28.90 0.87 15.86
CA PRO A 45 -29.71 0.75 14.66
C PRO A 45 -29.83 -0.69 14.18
N ASP A 46 -30.93 -1.00 13.48
CA ASP A 46 -31.10 -2.31 12.84
C ASP A 46 -29.92 -2.63 11.92
N GLY A 47 -29.45 -3.88 11.96
CA GLY A 47 -28.29 -4.35 11.19
C GLY A 47 -26.94 -4.12 11.87
N TYR A 48 -26.89 -3.42 13.00
CA TYR A 48 -25.69 -3.28 13.82
C TYR A 48 -25.75 -4.18 15.06
N SER A 49 -24.58 -4.65 15.53
CA SER A 49 -24.50 -5.68 16.58
C SER A 49 -23.90 -5.20 17.89
N THR A 50 -23.13 -4.11 17.88
CA THR A 50 -22.47 -3.59 19.09
C THR A 50 -22.30 -2.08 19.02
N PHE A 51 -22.13 -1.45 20.18
CA PHE A 51 -21.58 -0.11 20.26
C PHE A 51 -20.06 -0.17 20.30
N VAL A 52 -19.42 0.82 19.70
CA VAL A 52 -18.01 1.15 19.88
C VAL A 52 -17.96 2.48 20.60
N VAL A 53 -17.21 2.57 21.70
CA VAL A 53 -17.20 3.74 22.58
C VAL A 53 -15.79 4.27 22.75
N LYS A 54 -15.54 5.49 22.27
CA LYS A 54 -14.27 6.21 22.50
C LYS A 54 -14.26 6.75 23.92
N ARG A 55 -13.22 6.41 24.67
CA ARG A 55 -13.01 6.86 26.05
C ARG A 55 -11.67 7.57 26.16
N HIS A 56 -11.59 8.65 26.93
CA HIS A 56 -10.40 9.52 26.98
C HIS A 56 -9.38 9.19 28.08
N ASN A 57 -9.72 8.43 29.12
CA ASN A 57 -8.84 8.20 30.26
C ASN A 57 -8.96 6.78 30.86
N PRO A 58 -8.08 5.83 30.51
CA PRO A 58 -7.10 5.91 29.42
C PRO A 58 -7.78 6.00 28.05
N PHE A 59 -7.07 6.56 27.06
CA PHE A 59 -7.54 6.64 25.68
C PHE A 59 -7.65 5.23 25.07
N ARG A 60 -8.85 4.86 24.62
CA ARG A 60 -9.16 3.57 24.00
C ARG A 60 -10.54 3.58 23.33
N PHE A 61 -10.82 2.53 22.57
CA PHE A 61 -12.15 2.19 22.09
C PHE A 61 -12.62 0.90 22.79
N ASP A 62 -13.76 0.96 23.47
CA ASP A 62 -14.36 -0.20 24.12
C ASP A 62 -15.57 -0.69 23.32
N LEU A 63 -15.75 -2.01 23.24
CA LEU A 63 -16.99 -2.62 22.77
C LEU A 63 -17.99 -2.70 23.92
N ASP A 64 -19.22 -2.22 23.67
CA ASP A 64 -20.31 -2.30 24.64
C ASP A 64 -21.57 -2.89 23.97
N ALA A 65 -22.16 -3.90 24.61
CA ALA A 65 -23.38 -4.54 24.11
C ALA A 65 -24.64 -3.67 24.31
N GLY A 66 -24.53 -2.60 25.10
CA GLY A 66 -25.65 -1.78 25.53
C GLY A 66 -26.58 -2.50 26.52
N GLN A 67 -27.72 -1.87 26.77
CA GLN A 67 -28.79 -2.41 27.59
C GLN A 67 -30.03 -2.63 26.73
N THR A 68 -30.53 -3.87 26.66
CA THR A 68 -31.71 -4.21 25.89
C THR A 68 -32.96 -4.26 26.77
N SER A 69 -33.97 -3.48 26.41
CA SER A 69 -35.29 -3.51 27.04
C SER A 69 -36.39 -3.32 26.00
N GLY A 70 -37.43 -4.15 26.03
CA GLY A 70 -38.53 -4.07 25.06
C GLY A 70 -38.11 -4.28 23.60
N GLY A 71 -37.00 -5.01 23.35
CA GLY A 71 -36.44 -5.22 22.01
C GLY A 71 -35.60 -4.07 21.48
N VAL A 72 -35.40 -3.00 22.27
CA VAL A 72 -34.55 -1.86 21.91
C VAL A 72 -33.27 -1.95 22.72
N THR A 73 -32.12 -1.93 22.04
CA THR A 73 -30.80 -1.89 22.67
C THR A 73 -30.28 -0.46 22.69
N GLN A 74 -29.91 0.05 23.86
CA GLN A 74 -29.45 1.43 24.03
C GLN A 74 -28.14 1.52 24.80
N TYR A 75 -27.36 2.56 24.51
CA TYR A 75 -26.19 2.97 25.28
C TYR A 75 -26.35 4.42 25.73
N THR A 76 -26.04 4.69 26.99
CA THR A 76 -26.02 6.06 27.54
C THR A 76 -24.57 6.45 27.77
N THR A 77 -24.11 7.48 27.06
CA THR A 77 -22.73 7.97 27.14
C THR A 77 -22.45 8.60 28.49
N ALA A 78 -21.30 8.30 29.08
CA ALA A 78 -20.71 9.11 30.13
C ALA A 78 -20.09 10.40 29.56
N ASP A 79 -19.66 11.30 30.44
CA ASP A 79 -18.92 12.51 30.04
C ASP A 79 -17.70 12.17 29.17
N ARG A 80 -17.51 12.93 28.10
CA ARG A 80 -16.40 12.77 27.15
C ARG A 80 -16.41 11.46 26.35
N GLU A 81 -17.54 10.76 26.27
CA GLU A 81 -17.66 9.58 25.41
C GLU A 81 -18.30 9.89 24.06
N ARG A 82 -17.75 9.29 23.01
CA ARG A 82 -18.35 9.26 21.68
C ARG A 82 -18.72 7.84 21.34
N VAL A 83 -19.84 7.66 20.64
CA VAL A 83 -20.38 6.33 20.39
C VAL A 83 -20.77 6.14 18.93
N TRP A 84 -20.40 4.97 18.43
CA TRP A 84 -20.72 4.46 17.11
C TRP A 84 -21.49 3.14 17.24
N ALA A 85 -22.28 2.80 16.23
CA ALA A 85 -22.78 1.45 16.04
C ALA A 85 -21.88 0.72 15.04
N CYS A 86 -21.55 -0.54 15.32
CA CYS A 86 -20.69 -1.35 14.47
C CYS A 86 -21.24 -2.78 14.26
N THR A 87 -20.97 -3.33 13.07
CA THR A 87 -21.12 -4.76 12.76
C THR A 87 -19.94 -5.25 11.92
N GLY A 88 -19.60 -6.53 12.04
CA GLY A 88 -18.35 -7.09 11.52
C GLY A 88 -17.24 -7.06 12.58
N GLU A 89 -16.00 -6.84 12.16
CA GLU A 89 -14.85 -6.70 13.05
C GLU A 89 -14.84 -5.31 13.68
N CYS A 90 -15.19 -5.20 14.96
CA CYS A 90 -15.40 -3.92 15.62
C CYS A 90 -14.34 -3.57 16.67
N ASP A 91 -13.31 -4.40 16.84
CA ASP A 91 -12.24 -4.19 17.83
C ASP A 91 -11.22 -3.16 17.30
N PHE A 92 -11.54 -1.87 17.45
CA PHE A 92 -10.70 -0.78 16.96
C PHE A 92 -9.47 -0.59 17.85
N THR A 93 -8.28 -0.65 17.22
CA THR A 93 -7.03 -0.30 17.92
C THR A 93 -6.92 1.21 18.05
N ALA A 94 -6.61 1.67 19.26
CA ALA A 94 -6.51 3.09 19.59
C ALA A 94 -5.10 3.63 19.31
N PHE A 95 -4.99 4.66 18.46
CA PHE A 95 -3.74 5.33 18.14
C PHE A 95 -3.80 6.82 18.45
N LYS A 96 -2.70 7.40 18.95
CA LYS A 96 -2.63 8.82 19.27
C LYS A 96 -1.23 9.41 19.13
N TYR A 97 -1.06 10.38 18.24
CA TYR A 97 0.21 11.07 17.95
C TYR A 97 1.36 10.10 17.66
N VAL A 98 1.09 9.08 16.86
CA VAL A 98 2.01 7.96 16.65
C VAL A 98 1.96 7.47 15.20
N PRO A 99 3.11 7.08 14.60
CA PRO A 99 3.09 6.36 13.35
C PRO A 99 2.60 4.93 13.53
N ILE A 100 1.77 4.50 12.59
CA ILE A 100 1.27 3.14 12.43
C ILE A 100 2.08 2.53 11.30
N ASP A 101 2.87 1.52 11.64
CA ASP A 101 3.73 0.81 10.71
C ASP A 101 2.92 -0.12 9.80
N LEU A 102 2.91 0.14 8.49
CA LEU A 102 2.22 -0.69 7.50
C LEU A 102 3.17 -1.68 6.80
N GLY A 103 4.47 -1.61 7.11
CA GLY A 103 5.52 -2.44 6.54
C GLY A 103 5.98 -2.03 5.14
N GLU A 104 6.79 -2.90 4.55
CA GLU A 104 7.28 -2.79 3.18
C GLU A 104 6.15 -3.13 2.19
N LEU A 105 5.76 -2.17 1.36
CA LEU A 105 4.71 -2.34 0.37
C LEU A 105 5.21 -2.00 -1.02
N GLY A 106 4.88 -2.88 -1.97
CA GLY A 106 5.17 -2.66 -3.39
C GLY A 106 4.13 -1.78 -4.07
N THR A 107 4.57 -1.14 -5.15
CA THR A 107 3.72 -0.37 -6.06
C THR A 107 2.49 -1.17 -6.48
N GLY A 108 1.31 -0.57 -6.33
CA GLY A 108 0.02 -1.18 -6.66
C GLY A 108 -0.63 -1.97 -5.52
N ALA A 109 0.02 -2.15 -4.36
CA ALA A 109 -0.66 -2.63 -3.17
C ALA A 109 -1.78 -1.66 -2.76
N ARG A 110 -2.91 -2.21 -2.31
CA ARG A 110 -4.05 -1.42 -1.85
C ARG A 110 -4.28 -1.66 -0.36
N ILE A 111 -4.46 -0.57 0.36
CA ILE A 111 -4.73 -0.55 1.79
C ILE A 111 -6.07 0.12 2.00
N ASP A 112 -6.96 -0.52 2.74
CA ASP A 112 -8.26 0.05 3.12
C ASP A 112 -8.36 0.17 4.64
N PHE A 113 -8.84 1.30 5.13
CA PHE A 113 -9.08 1.53 6.55
C PHE A 113 -10.54 1.85 6.82
N VAL A 114 -11.01 1.45 8.00
CA VAL A 114 -12.02 2.21 8.72
C VAL A 114 -11.31 2.98 9.83
N VAL A 115 -11.46 4.30 9.82
CA VAL A 115 -10.95 5.18 10.87
C VAL A 115 -12.13 5.76 11.63
N LEU A 116 -12.07 5.69 12.96
CA LEU A 116 -12.95 6.43 13.86
C LEU A 116 -12.16 7.59 14.43
N ASP A 117 -12.58 8.81 14.14
CA ASP A 117 -11.95 10.02 14.65
C ASP A 117 -12.91 10.80 15.55
N ASP A 118 -12.46 11.90 16.14
CA ASP A 118 -13.34 12.89 16.75
C ASP A 118 -13.54 14.19 15.99
N ASP A 119 -13.02 14.27 14.78
CA ASP A 119 -13.28 15.38 13.88
C ASP A 119 -14.54 15.13 13.04
N GLY A 120 -15.31 16.18 12.78
CA GLY A 120 -16.48 16.14 11.90
C GLY A 120 -16.69 17.46 11.19
N LEU A 121 -17.55 17.51 10.17
CA LEU A 121 -17.77 18.71 9.34
C LEU A 121 -18.11 20.00 10.13
N ALA A 122 -18.66 19.88 11.34
CA ALA A 122 -18.98 21.01 12.22
C ALA A 122 -17.90 21.28 13.30
N GLN A 123 -16.89 20.41 13.42
CA GLN A 123 -15.95 20.36 14.54
C GLN A 123 -14.46 20.34 14.12
N ASN A 124 -14.12 20.45 12.83
CA ASN A 124 -12.74 20.59 12.32
C ASN A 124 -12.06 21.88 12.86
N ASN A 125 -11.70 21.89 14.13
CA ASN A 125 -11.32 23.09 14.87
C ASN A 125 -9.91 23.05 15.44
N ASP A 126 -9.18 21.93 15.31
CA ASP A 126 -7.80 21.86 15.76
C ASP A 126 -6.76 21.45 14.71
N GLN A 127 -7.19 21.28 13.45
CA GLN A 127 -6.32 21.17 12.27
C GLN A 127 -5.41 19.94 12.28
N ARG A 128 -5.63 18.97 13.17
CA ARG A 128 -4.82 17.77 13.28
C ARG A 128 -5.27 16.76 12.24
N ARG A 129 -4.53 16.72 11.13
CA ARG A 129 -4.84 15.82 10.03
C ARG A 129 -3.94 14.61 10.02
N ASP A 130 -4.52 13.44 9.86
CA ASP A 130 -3.76 12.21 9.63
C ASP A 130 -3.11 12.23 8.24
N TRP A 131 -2.07 11.44 8.05
CA TRP A 131 -1.39 11.35 6.75
C TRP A 131 -0.77 9.98 6.46
N TRP A 132 -0.64 9.70 5.18
CA TRP A 132 0.22 8.64 4.66
C TRP A 132 1.65 9.15 4.57
N ALA A 133 2.63 8.30 4.89
CA ALA A 133 4.05 8.59 4.78
C ALA A 133 4.82 7.38 4.22
N VAL A 134 5.99 7.64 3.65
CA VAL A 134 6.91 6.64 3.10
C VAL A 134 8.33 6.93 3.59
N ASP A 135 8.99 5.90 4.10
CA ASP A 135 10.35 5.86 4.68
C ASP A 135 10.60 6.76 5.90
N ASP A 136 10.00 7.95 5.98
CA ASP A 136 10.01 8.85 7.13
C ASP A 136 8.56 9.17 7.56
N PRO A 137 8.08 8.60 8.68
CA PRO A 137 6.71 8.83 9.15
C PRO A 137 6.41 10.29 9.52
N MET A 138 7.42 11.13 9.74
CA MET A 138 7.24 12.55 10.06
C MET A 138 7.10 13.44 8.82
N GLN A 139 7.27 12.89 7.61
CA GLN A 139 7.15 13.63 6.35
C GLN A 139 5.88 13.17 5.63
N PRO A 140 4.82 14.00 5.59
CA PRO A 140 3.58 13.64 4.90
C PRO A 140 3.82 13.41 3.41
N TYR A 141 3.46 12.22 2.93
CA TYR A 141 3.31 11.94 1.51
C TYR A 141 1.96 12.44 1.00
N LEU A 142 0.89 12.09 1.71
CA LEU A 142 -0.48 12.49 1.39
C LEU A 142 -1.26 12.74 2.68
N ILE A 143 -1.81 13.94 2.81
CA ILE A 143 -2.65 14.33 3.95
C ILE A 143 -4.07 13.84 3.69
N VAL A 144 -4.73 13.30 4.72
CA VAL A 144 -6.15 12.98 4.69
C VAL A 144 -6.94 14.27 4.89
N GLU A 145 -7.71 14.64 3.87
CA GLU A 145 -8.56 15.84 3.89
C GLU A 145 -10.00 15.47 4.23
N ASP A 146 -10.77 16.44 4.74
CA ASP A 146 -12.19 16.30 5.05
C ASP A 146 -12.52 15.15 6.02
N GLN A 147 -11.66 14.94 7.02
CA GLN A 147 -11.83 13.93 8.07
C GLN A 147 -13.20 14.00 8.76
N GLN A 148 -13.69 12.83 9.16
CA GLN A 148 -15.06 12.61 9.65
C GLN A 148 -15.06 11.69 10.87
N MET A 149 -16.18 11.67 11.58
CA MET A 149 -16.39 10.75 12.70
C MET A 149 -16.25 9.28 12.29
N VAL A 150 -16.48 8.95 11.02
CA VAL A 150 -16.18 7.64 10.41
C VAL A 150 -15.63 7.88 9.01
N GLU A 151 -14.43 7.36 8.74
CA GLU A 151 -13.80 7.45 7.44
C GLU A 151 -13.52 6.06 6.87
N ASN A 152 -13.91 5.87 5.61
CA ASN A 152 -13.53 4.68 4.84
C ASN A 152 -12.43 5.11 3.86
N LEU A 153 -11.18 4.90 4.25
CA LEU A 153 -10.04 5.32 3.45
C LEU A 153 -9.58 4.17 2.56
N SER A 154 -9.15 4.51 1.35
CA SER A 154 -8.48 3.58 0.44
C SER A 154 -7.26 4.26 -0.15
N PHE A 155 -6.11 3.59 -0.04
CA PHE A 155 -4.84 4.07 -0.56
C PHE A 155 -4.23 3.01 -1.48
N THR A 156 -3.80 3.42 -2.67
CA THR A 156 -3.03 2.56 -3.58
C THR A 156 -1.59 3.04 -3.57
N VAL A 157 -0.68 2.16 -3.19
CA VAL A 157 0.74 2.43 -3.03
C VAL A 157 1.34 2.86 -4.38
N PRO A 158 1.83 4.11 -4.49
CA PRO A 158 2.32 4.68 -5.75
C PRO A 158 3.78 4.32 -6.06
N ALA A 159 4.53 3.89 -5.05
CA ALA A 159 5.95 3.54 -5.17
C ALA A 159 6.32 2.52 -4.07
N ASP A 160 7.33 1.69 -4.37
CA ASP A 160 7.91 0.76 -3.40
C ASP A 160 8.53 1.52 -2.23
N GLY A 161 8.35 1.02 -1.00
CA GLY A 161 8.99 1.57 0.19
C GLY A 161 8.36 1.08 1.48
N HIS A 162 8.85 1.59 2.61
CA HIS A 162 8.30 1.30 3.92
C HIS A 162 7.21 2.33 4.24
N TRP A 163 5.95 1.89 4.33
CA TRP A 163 4.80 2.79 4.45
C TRP A 163 4.28 2.92 5.88
N TYR A 164 3.75 4.11 6.17
CA TYR A 164 3.13 4.43 7.46
C TYR A 164 1.80 5.16 7.25
N PHE A 165 0.90 4.98 8.21
CA PHE A 165 -0.19 5.93 8.46
C PHE A 165 0.08 6.64 9.78
N TYR A 166 0.06 7.97 9.79
CA TYR A 166 0.31 8.71 11.02
C TYR A 166 -0.99 9.20 11.63
N ALA A 167 -1.26 8.76 12.86
CA ALA A 167 -2.36 9.25 13.67
C ALA A 167 -1.98 10.59 14.31
N ALA A 168 -2.38 11.70 13.70
CA ALA A 168 -2.17 13.05 14.20
C ALA A 168 -3.22 13.44 15.26
N ASP A 169 -4.33 12.69 15.35
CA ASP A 169 -5.29 12.76 16.44
C ASP A 169 -5.43 11.41 17.17
N SER A 170 -6.57 11.19 17.80
CA SER A 170 -6.91 10.13 18.72
C SER A 170 -7.89 9.20 18.04
N ILE A 171 -7.36 8.42 17.13
CA ILE A 171 -8.16 7.61 16.21
C ILE A 171 -8.32 6.17 16.68
N GLY A 172 -9.38 5.53 16.22
CA GLY A 172 -9.55 4.08 16.20
C GLY A 172 -9.31 3.59 14.79
N LEU A 173 -8.53 2.52 14.62
CA LEU A 173 -8.21 2.00 13.29
C LEU A 173 -8.48 0.49 13.17
N ILE A 174 -9.11 0.09 12.06
CA ILE A 174 -9.12 -1.29 11.55
C ILE A 174 -8.68 -1.26 10.09
N THR A 175 -7.83 -2.21 9.71
CA THR A 175 -7.17 -2.22 8.41
C THR A 175 -7.43 -3.50 7.62
N ARG A 176 -7.47 -3.35 6.30
CA ARG A 176 -7.48 -4.44 5.32
C ARG A 176 -6.42 -4.18 4.27
N CYS A 177 -5.62 -5.18 3.98
CA CYS A 177 -4.46 -5.06 3.10
C CYS A 177 -4.64 -6.02 1.92
N VAL A 178 -4.51 -5.51 0.70
CA VAL A 178 -4.62 -6.29 -0.54
C VAL A 178 -3.33 -6.10 -1.33
N GLN A 179 -2.49 -7.12 -1.35
CA GLN A 179 -1.28 -7.13 -2.17
C GLN A 179 -1.65 -7.34 -3.65
N PRO A 180 -0.90 -6.72 -4.58
CA PRO A 180 -1.08 -7.01 -6.00
C PRO A 180 -0.63 -8.45 -6.28
N PRO A 181 -1.16 -9.12 -7.32
CA PRO A 181 -0.70 -10.44 -7.69
C PRO A 181 0.81 -10.40 -8.02
N GLU A 182 1.57 -11.35 -7.48
CA GLU A 182 2.98 -11.50 -7.81
C GLU A 182 3.15 -11.63 -9.34
N PRO A 183 4.09 -10.91 -9.97
CA PRO A 183 4.31 -11.04 -11.39
C PRO A 183 4.60 -12.51 -11.72
N THR A 184 3.84 -13.09 -12.66
CA THR A 184 4.07 -14.46 -13.10
C THR A 184 5.51 -14.57 -13.64
N PRO A 185 6.31 -15.56 -13.19
CA PRO A 185 7.68 -15.69 -13.69
C PRO A 185 7.63 -15.83 -15.21
N THR A 186 8.29 -14.89 -15.89
CA THR A 186 8.44 -14.96 -17.34
C THR A 186 9.37 -16.14 -17.63
N GLU A 187 8.90 -17.14 -18.38
CA GLU A 187 9.76 -18.24 -18.81
C GLU A 187 10.95 -17.66 -19.59
N THR A 188 12.15 -17.84 -19.03
CA THR A 188 13.39 -17.53 -19.76
C THR A 188 13.43 -18.44 -20.97
N PRO A 189 13.54 -17.92 -22.21
CA PRO A 189 13.63 -18.79 -23.39
C PRO A 189 14.83 -19.71 -23.24
N THR A 190 14.58 -21.03 -23.21
CA THR A 190 15.66 -22.03 -23.20
C THR A 190 16.46 -21.88 -24.48
N ALA A 191 17.77 -21.64 -24.35
CA ALA A 191 18.67 -21.55 -25.49
C ALA A 191 18.56 -22.83 -26.33
N THR A 192 18.00 -22.71 -27.53
CA THR A 192 17.93 -23.82 -28.48
C THR A 192 19.33 -24.09 -28.98
N SER A 193 19.89 -25.26 -28.67
CA SER A 193 21.19 -25.68 -29.19
C SER A 193 21.08 -25.91 -30.69
N THR A 194 21.60 -24.97 -31.49
CA THR A 194 21.75 -25.16 -32.93
C THR A 194 22.75 -26.29 -33.17
N PRO A 195 22.39 -27.39 -33.87
CA PRO A 195 23.35 -28.45 -34.15
C PRO A 195 24.43 -27.93 -35.12
N THR A 196 25.68 -27.91 -34.65
CA THR A 196 26.85 -27.61 -35.49
C THR A 196 27.07 -28.75 -36.47
N LEU A 197 26.90 -28.48 -37.77
CA LEU A 197 27.25 -29.43 -38.83
C LEU A 197 28.76 -29.69 -38.81
N THR A 198 29.15 -30.94 -38.55
CA THR A 198 30.54 -31.39 -38.63
C THR A 198 30.97 -31.46 -40.10
N PRO A 199 32.09 -30.85 -40.52
CA PRO A 199 32.51 -30.90 -41.91
C PRO A 199 32.92 -32.33 -42.29
N THR A 200 32.28 -32.86 -43.33
CA THR A 200 32.63 -34.15 -43.94
C THR A 200 33.92 -33.98 -44.76
N SER A 201 34.86 -34.92 -44.64
CA SER A 201 36.13 -34.91 -45.36
C SER A 201 35.90 -35.06 -46.87
N THR A 202 36.20 -34.00 -47.62
CA THR A 202 36.14 -33.98 -49.08
C THR A 202 37.27 -34.84 -49.67
N VAL A 203 36.90 -35.87 -50.43
CA VAL A 203 37.83 -36.70 -51.20
C VAL A 203 38.43 -35.86 -52.34
N LEU A 204 39.76 -35.86 -52.44
CA LEU A 204 40.54 -35.14 -53.45
C LEU A 204 40.34 -35.78 -54.85
N PRO A 205 39.83 -35.06 -55.86
CA PRO A 205 39.82 -35.58 -57.22
C PRO A 205 41.23 -35.52 -57.83
N THR A 206 41.63 -36.64 -58.42
CA THR A 206 42.91 -36.83 -59.11
C THR A 206 42.93 -36.06 -60.43
N SER A 207 44.07 -35.45 -60.73
CA SER A 207 44.33 -34.62 -61.91
C SER A 207 44.02 -35.35 -63.22
N THR A 208 43.11 -34.79 -64.02
CA THR A 208 42.93 -35.20 -65.43
C THR A 208 43.34 -34.04 -66.33
N ALA A 209 44.09 -34.37 -67.38
CA ALA A 209 44.90 -33.47 -68.18
C ALA A 209 44.09 -32.46 -69.02
N LEU A 210 44.78 -31.35 -69.27
CA LEU A 210 44.44 -30.16 -70.04
C LEU A 210 44.09 -30.46 -71.52
N PRO A 211 43.10 -29.75 -72.09
CA PRO A 211 43.21 -29.30 -73.46
C PRO A 211 43.11 -27.77 -73.60
N THR A 212 44.22 -27.23 -74.11
CA THR A 212 44.41 -26.19 -75.13
C THR A 212 43.33 -25.11 -75.35
N SER A 213 43.77 -23.87 -75.16
CA SER A 213 43.11 -22.60 -75.45
C SER A 213 42.75 -22.41 -76.93
N THR A 214 41.51 -22.00 -77.19
CA THR A 214 41.14 -21.30 -78.44
C THR A 214 40.66 -19.89 -78.06
N PRO A 215 41.28 -18.81 -78.56
CA PRO A 215 40.83 -17.45 -78.26
C PRO A 215 39.63 -17.08 -79.14
N THR A 216 38.51 -16.73 -78.52
CA THR A 216 37.38 -16.09 -79.22
C THR A 216 37.38 -14.61 -78.86
N ILE A 217 37.57 -13.77 -79.88
CA ILE A 217 37.52 -12.30 -79.78
C ILE A 217 36.04 -11.89 -79.72
N THR A 218 35.64 -11.25 -78.62
CA THR A 218 34.30 -10.63 -78.49
C THR A 218 34.40 -9.14 -78.87
N PRO A 219 33.57 -8.65 -79.81
CA PRO A 219 33.58 -7.25 -80.22
C PRO A 219 32.99 -6.31 -79.16
N VAL A 220 33.56 -5.10 -79.10
CA VAL A 220 33.19 -4.00 -78.21
C VAL A 220 31.84 -3.38 -78.63
N PRO A 221 30.89 -3.14 -77.71
CA PRO A 221 29.66 -2.42 -78.03
C PRO A 221 29.92 -0.93 -78.25
N THR A 222 29.48 -0.42 -79.40
CA THR A 222 29.49 0.99 -79.79
C THR A 222 28.46 1.76 -78.96
N LYS A 223 28.88 2.86 -78.31
CA LYS A 223 27.97 3.80 -77.65
C LYS A 223 27.27 4.67 -78.71
N THR A 224 25.95 4.62 -78.75
CA THR A 224 25.11 5.58 -79.50
C THR A 224 25.11 6.93 -78.77
N PRO A 225 25.36 8.06 -79.47
CA PRO A 225 25.30 9.39 -78.86
C PRO A 225 23.86 9.87 -78.65
N THR A 226 23.63 10.42 -77.47
CA THR A 226 22.50 11.27 -77.08
C THR A 226 22.50 12.56 -77.91
N ALA A 227 21.34 12.92 -78.47
CA ALA A 227 21.01 14.29 -78.91
C ALA A 227 19.67 14.65 -78.26
N THR A 228 19.65 15.55 -77.27
CA THR A 228 19.55 17.02 -77.36
C THR A 228 18.10 17.48 -77.39
N SER A 229 17.70 18.09 -76.27
CA SER A 229 16.50 18.90 -76.09
C SER A 229 16.77 20.33 -76.55
N THR A 230 15.86 20.89 -77.34
CA THR A 230 15.51 22.33 -77.33
C THR A 230 14.05 22.45 -77.76
#